data_AF-A0A951K802-F1
#
_entry.id   AF-A0A951K802-F1
#
_cell.length_a   1.000
_cell.length_b   1.000
_cell.length_c   1.000
_cell.angle_alpha   90.00
_cell.angle_beta   90.00
_cell.angle_gamma   90.00
#
_symmetry.space_group_name_H-M   'P 1'
#
loop_
_entity.id
_entity.type
_entity.pdbx_description
1 polymer ?
#
loop_
_entity_poly.entity_id
_entity_poly.type
_entity_poly.pdbx_seq_one_letter_code
_entity_poly.pdbx_strand_id
1 'polypeptide(L)'
;MDLVNKALRYAARLQQAPDRHIDISVDPELHLIRQPSPMTCWAAAGTMLKSWQAKKPLSIREVLEPLGDYWREKFEVDEGLSAVELAAFAGALGLTGKAPMRPSVAGLARLLAEHGPLWVVSDDPFEDNNTVHLRVVTAMNGDGTSEGTTVTLADSSSASFVTESFTEFARDLEASDPRAFGAGLYHF
;
A
#
# COMPACT_ATOMS: atom_id res chain seq x y z
N MET A 1 18.49 -12.85 -14.02
CA MET A 1 17.97 -14.07 -13.33
C MET A 1 16.68 -13.67 -12.64
N ASP A 2 15.65 -14.48 -12.82
CA ASP A 2 14.30 -14.03 -13.18
C ASP A 2 13.35 -13.89 -11.98
N LEU A 3 12.77 -12.70 -11.79
CA LEU A 3 11.81 -12.35 -10.72
C LEU A 3 10.55 -13.21 -10.76
N VAL A 4 10.14 -13.60 -11.97
CA VAL A 4 9.03 -14.53 -12.21
C VAL A 4 9.30 -15.86 -11.51
N ASN A 5 10.56 -16.31 -11.45
CA ASN A 5 10.92 -17.55 -10.78
C ASN A 5 10.88 -17.46 -9.24
N LYS A 6 11.02 -16.29 -8.60
CA LYS A 6 10.98 -16.17 -7.13
C LYS A 6 9.53 -16.12 -6.62
N ALA A 7 8.67 -15.31 -7.25
CA ALA A 7 7.24 -15.26 -6.95
C ALA A 7 6.55 -16.59 -7.25
N LEU A 8 6.86 -17.25 -8.38
CA LEU A 8 6.32 -18.58 -8.69
C LEU A 8 6.79 -19.66 -7.72
N ARG A 9 8.04 -19.60 -7.24
CA ARG A 9 8.53 -20.54 -6.20
C ARG A 9 7.82 -20.35 -4.86
N TYR A 10 7.46 -19.12 -4.51
CA TYR A 10 6.67 -18.85 -3.30
C TYR A 10 5.22 -19.32 -3.46
N ALA A 11 4.55 -18.98 -4.57
CA ALA A 11 3.19 -19.44 -4.87
C ALA A 11 3.09 -20.99 -4.92
N ALA A 12 4.11 -21.66 -5.46
CA ALA A 12 4.18 -23.13 -5.46
C ALA A 12 4.44 -23.72 -4.06
N ARG A 13 5.18 -23.04 -3.18
CA ARG A 13 5.41 -23.47 -1.78
C ARG A 13 4.16 -23.34 -0.92
N LEU A 14 3.28 -22.37 -1.19
CA LEU A 14 2.02 -22.20 -0.46
C LEU A 14 1.03 -23.37 -0.65
N GLN A 15 1.22 -24.21 -1.67
CA GLN A 15 0.40 -25.41 -1.90
C GLN A 15 0.86 -26.65 -1.10
N GLN A 16 1.98 -26.57 -0.36
CA GLN A 16 2.48 -27.64 0.50
C GLN A 16 2.53 -27.14 1.96
N ALA A 17 1.81 -27.79 2.88
CA ALA A 17 1.77 -27.40 4.29
C ALA A 17 3.12 -27.61 5.02
N PRO A 18 3.39 -26.90 6.14
CA PRO A 18 3.65 -25.47 6.24
C PRO A 18 5.16 -25.27 6.47
N ASP A 19 5.90 -24.86 5.44
CA ASP A 19 7.03 -23.95 5.72
C ASP A 19 6.40 -22.57 5.89
N ARG A 20 5.98 -22.32 7.13
CA ARG A 20 5.15 -21.19 7.57
C ARG A 20 5.94 -19.88 7.61
N HIS A 21 7.23 -19.93 7.31
CA HIS A 21 8.13 -18.79 7.29
C HIS A 21 7.81 -17.84 6.13
N ILE A 22 7.50 -16.60 6.48
CA ILE A 22 7.26 -15.50 5.56
C ILE A 22 8.54 -14.67 5.51
N ASP A 23 9.04 -14.44 4.30
CA ASP A 23 10.18 -13.57 4.02
C ASP A 23 9.99 -12.98 2.63
N ILE A 24 9.21 -11.91 2.56
CA ILE A 24 8.81 -11.24 1.33
C ILE A 24 9.20 -9.79 1.45
N SER A 25 9.97 -9.31 0.47
CA SER A 25 10.24 -7.90 0.24
C SER A 25 10.04 -7.61 -1.25
N VAL A 26 9.50 -6.43 -1.56
CA VAL A 26 9.34 -5.98 -2.95
C VAL A 26 10.71 -5.78 -3.61
N ASP A 27 10.80 -6.12 -4.90
CA ASP A 27 12.01 -5.95 -5.71
C ASP A 27 11.63 -5.31 -7.07
N PRO A 28 12.17 -4.13 -7.42
CA PRO A 28 13.15 -3.34 -6.65
C PRO A 28 12.59 -2.82 -5.33
N GLU A 29 13.47 -2.36 -4.44
CA GLU A 29 13.04 -1.65 -3.22
C GLU A 29 12.21 -0.41 -3.59
N LEU A 30 11.19 -0.13 -2.79
CA LEU A 30 10.35 1.05 -2.97
C LEU A 30 11.16 2.31 -2.65
N HIS A 31 11.07 3.33 -3.51
CA HIS A 31 11.59 4.65 -3.18
C HIS A 31 10.57 5.42 -2.35
N LEU A 32 10.95 5.79 -1.13
CA LEU A 32 10.10 6.51 -0.18
C LEU A 32 9.93 7.98 -0.59
N ILE A 33 8.68 8.45 -0.59
CA ILE A 33 8.33 9.84 -0.94
C ILE A 33 7.56 10.45 0.23
N ARG A 34 8.09 11.55 0.77
CA ARG A 34 7.39 12.38 1.77
C ARG A 34 6.25 13.15 1.10
N GLN A 35 5.07 13.18 1.72
CA GLN A 35 4.01 14.10 1.29
C GLN A 35 4.37 15.55 1.66
N PRO A 36 4.21 16.52 0.75
CA PRO A 36 4.57 17.91 1.04
C PRO A 36 3.56 18.62 1.95
N SER A 37 2.33 18.10 2.09
CA SER A 37 1.25 18.69 2.88
C SER A 37 0.34 17.60 3.49
N PRO A 38 -0.45 17.90 4.54
CA PRO A 38 -1.24 16.91 5.28
C PRO A 38 -2.22 16.08 4.46
N MET A 39 -2.85 16.64 3.42
CA MET A 39 -3.91 15.95 2.66
C MET A 39 -3.41 15.28 1.38
N THR A 40 -2.09 15.26 1.14
CA THR A 40 -1.50 14.75 -0.11
C THR A 40 -0.86 13.37 0.01
N CYS A 41 -1.20 12.61 1.06
CA CYS A 41 -0.80 11.21 1.23
C CYS A 41 -1.19 10.35 0.01
N TRP A 42 -2.34 10.63 -0.60
CA TRP A 42 -2.81 9.91 -1.78
C TRP A 42 -1.86 10.06 -2.98
N ALA A 43 -1.34 11.27 -3.20
CA ALA A 43 -0.44 11.58 -4.30
C ALA A 43 0.94 10.99 -4.06
N ALA A 44 1.45 11.09 -2.83
CA ALA A 44 2.73 10.52 -2.44
C ALA A 44 2.73 8.99 -2.57
N ALA A 45 1.74 8.29 -2.01
CA ALA A 45 1.64 6.84 -2.08
C ALA A 45 1.45 6.33 -3.52
N GLY A 46 0.57 6.96 -4.30
CA GLY A 46 0.44 6.66 -5.73
C GLY A 46 1.75 6.83 -6.50
N THR A 47 2.53 7.87 -6.19
CA THR A 47 3.83 8.12 -6.82
C THR A 47 4.88 7.07 -6.44
N MET A 48 4.89 6.62 -5.19
CA MET A 48 5.77 5.52 -4.75
C MET A 48 5.49 4.26 -5.57
N LEU A 49 4.22 3.89 -5.73
CA LEU A 49 3.80 2.73 -6.53
C LEU A 49 4.17 2.87 -8.01
N LYS A 50 3.94 4.03 -8.63
CA LYS A 50 4.32 4.26 -10.04
C LYS A 50 5.83 4.27 -10.23
N SER A 51 6.59 4.80 -9.28
CA SER A 51 8.06 4.78 -9.31
C SER A 51 8.57 3.35 -9.27
N TRP A 52 7.99 2.51 -8.39
CA TRP A 52 8.30 1.09 -8.31
C TRP A 52 7.98 0.35 -9.62
N GLN A 53 6.77 0.54 -10.15
CA GLN A 53 6.35 -0.08 -11.42
C GLN A 53 7.25 0.34 -12.59
N ALA A 54 7.64 1.61 -12.65
CA ALA A 54 8.51 2.15 -13.68
C ALA A 54 10.00 1.82 -13.46
N LYS A 55 10.35 1.22 -12.31
CA LYS A 55 11.72 0.93 -11.87
C LYS A 55 12.64 2.15 -11.91
N LYS A 56 12.09 3.34 -11.61
CA LYS A 56 12.80 4.61 -11.57
C LYS A 56 12.12 5.58 -10.60
N PRO A 57 12.86 6.48 -9.95
CA PRO A 57 12.25 7.52 -9.15
C PRO A 57 11.42 8.46 -10.05
N LEU A 58 10.19 8.76 -9.62
CA LEU A 58 9.32 9.77 -10.19
C LEU A 58 8.98 10.82 -9.13
N SER A 59 8.83 12.06 -9.54
CA SER A 59 8.21 13.10 -8.74
C SER A 59 6.69 12.99 -8.78
N ILE A 60 6.02 13.56 -7.77
CA ILE A 60 4.55 13.63 -7.73
C ILE A 60 4.02 14.34 -8.98
N ARG A 61 4.66 15.42 -9.40
CA ARG A 61 4.26 16.18 -10.60
C ARG A 61 4.32 15.32 -11.87
N GLU A 62 5.40 14.56 -12.07
CA GLU A 62 5.54 13.66 -13.23
C GLU A 62 4.44 12.57 -13.26
N VAL A 63 3.94 12.14 -12.10
CA VAL A 63 2.84 11.17 -12.02
C VAL A 63 1.48 11.83 -12.26
N LEU A 64 1.22 13.03 -11.71
CA LEU A 64 -0.08 13.68 -11.83
C LEU A 64 -0.30 14.36 -13.19
N GLU A 65 0.74 14.90 -13.82
CA GLU A 65 0.66 15.62 -15.10
C GLU A 65 -0.05 14.86 -16.21
N PRO A 66 0.29 13.58 -16.52
CA PRO A 66 -0.41 12.83 -17.56
C PRO A 66 -1.83 12.40 -17.17
N LEU A 67 -2.23 12.51 -15.89
CA LEU A 67 -3.57 12.13 -15.41
C LEU A 67 -4.60 13.25 -15.52
N GLY A 68 -4.16 14.46 -15.87
CA GLY A 68 -5.03 15.63 -16.09
C GLY A 68 -5.05 16.63 -14.93
N ASP A 69 -5.62 17.80 -15.22
CA ASP A 69 -5.56 18.99 -14.36
C ASP A 69 -6.28 18.77 -13.03
N TYR A 70 -7.35 17.97 -13.02
CA TYR A 70 -8.14 17.65 -11.84
C TYR A 70 -7.29 17.20 -10.64
N TRP A 71 -6.40 16.22 -10.84
CA TRP A 71 -5.57 15.69 -9.76
C TRP A 71 -4.49 16.68 -9.34
N ARG A 72 -3.94 17.45 -10.29
CA ARG A 72 -2.93 18.47 -9.97
C ARG A 72 -3.52 19.60 -9.14
N GLU A 73 -4.68 20.10 -9.51
CA GLU A 73 -5.35 21.19 -8.79
C GLU A 73 -5.65 20.79 -7.34
N LYS A 74 -6.22 19.58 -7.12
CA LYS A 74 -6.46 19.07 -5.75
C LYS A 74 -5.17 18.93 -4.93
N PHE A 75 -4.09 18.45 -5.56
CA PHE A 75 -2.78 18.36 -4.92
C PHE A 75 -2.22 19.74 -4.56
N GLU A 76 -2.34 20.72 -5.45
CA GLU A 76 -1.83 22.08 -5.26
C GLU A 76 -2.57 22.85 -4.15
N VAL A 77 -3.84 22.54 -3.90
CA VAL A 77 -4.66 23.18 -2.85
C VAL A 77 -4.79 22.35 -1.57
N ASP A 78 -3.96 21.32 -1.38
CA ASP A 78 -3.95 20.42 -0.21
C ASP A 78 -5.32 19.79 0.07
N GLU A 79 -5.95 19.24 -0.97
CA GLU A 79 -7.25 18.60 -0.85
C GLU A 79 -7.13 17.07 -0.82
N GLY A 80 -7.83 16.46 0.13
CA GLY A 80 -8.01 15.01 0.20
C GLY A 80 -8.92 14.49 -0.91
N LEU A 81 -8.98 13.16 -1.05
CA LEU A 81 -9.89 12.51 -1.99
C LEU A 81 -11.05 11.88 -1.24
N SER A 82 -12.26 12.00 -1.78
CA SER A 82 -13.37 11.12 -1.43
C SER A 82 -13.08 9.67 -1.87
N ALA A 83 -13.86 8.72 -1.38
CA ALA A 83 -13.70 7.31 -1.75
C ALA A 83 -13.85 7.05 -3.25
N VAL A 84 -14.79 7.74 -3.89
CA VAL A 84 -15.03 7.63 -5.34
C VAL A 84 -13.85 8.20 -6.12
N GLU A 85 -13.30 9.33 -5.68
CA GLU A 85 -12.11 9.92 -6.29
C GLU A 85 -10.87 9.07 -6.07
N LEU A 86 -10.68 8.49 -4.88
CA LEU A 86 -9.56 7.59 -4.63
C LEU A 86 -9.62 6.38 -5.55
N ALA A 87 -10.81 5.78 -5.72
CA ALA A 87 -10.98 4.66 -6.66
C ALA A 87 -10.72 5.08 -8.12
N ALA A 88 -11.18 6.26 -8.53
CA ALA A 88 -10.92 6.79 -9.87
C ALA A 88 -9.43 7.09 -10.09
N PHE A 89 -8.76 7.67 -9.09
CA PHE A 89 -7.32 7.94 -9.12
C PHE A 89 -6.52 6.65 -9.19
N ALA A 90 -6.83 5.67 -8.34
CA ALA A 90 -6.20 4.36 -8.36
C ALA A 90 -6.37 3.69 -9.73
N GLY A 91 -7.58 3.74 -10.32
CA GLY A 91 -7.83 3.26 -11.67
C GLY A 91 -6.99 3.97 -12.74
N ALA A 92 -6.85 5.30 -12.65
CA ALA A 92 -6.01 6.10 -13.55
C ALA A 92 -4.52 5.75 -13.44
N LEU A 93 -4.05 5.31 -12.28
CA LEU A 93 -2.70 4.79 -12.07
C LEU A 93 -2.50 3.36 -12.63
N GLY A 94 -3.59 2.67 -12.97
CA GLY A 94 -3.62 1.28 -13.40
C GLY A 94 -3.72 0.27 -12.25
N LEU A 95 -4.25 0.69 -11.09
CA LEU A 95 -4.44 -0.15 -9.93
C LEU A 95 -5.85 -0.74 -9.88
N THR A 96 -5.95 -1.94 -9.31
CA THR A 96 -7.21 -2.61 -9.02
C THR A 96 -7.47 -2.58 -7.51
N GLY A 97 -8.63 -2.05 -7.13
CA GLY A 97 -9.09 -2.02 -5.74
C GLY A 97 -9.73 -3.33 -5.30
N LYS A 98 -9.54 -3.69 -4.04
CA LYS A 98 -10.36 -4.66 -3.32
C LYS A 98 -11.16 -3.92 -2.24
N ALA A 99 -12.40 -4.34 -2.06
CA ALA A 99 -13.27 -3.84 -0.99
C ALA A 99 -12.58 -4.02 0.39
N PRO A 100 -12.97 -3.24 1.42
CA PRO A 100 -12.50 -3.45 2.78
C PRO A 100 -12.57 -4.92 3.16
N MET A 101 -11.42 -5.49 3.51
CA MET A 101 -11.28 -6.91 3.79
C MET A 101 -10.53 -7.11 5.10
N ARG A 102 -10.77 -8.27 5.71
CA ARG A 102 -9.99 -8.78 6.84
C ARG A 102 -8.89 -9.68 6.28
N PRO A 103 -7.68 -9.17 5.98
CA PRO A 103 -6.63 -10.01 5.42
C PRO A 103 -6.24 -11.07 6.44
N SER A 104 -6.03 -12.30 5.98
CA SER A 104 -5.21 -13.26 6.72
C SER A 104 -3.74 -13.00 6.41
N VAL A 105 -2.84 -13.41 7.31
CA VAL A 105 -1.39 -13.34 7.09
C VAL A 105 -1.01 -13.93 5.74
N ALA A 106 -1.49 -15.14 5.43
CA ALA A 106 -1.25 -15.81 4.16
C ALA A 106 -1.86 -15.08 2.96
N GLY A 107 -3.05 -14.47 3.13
CA GLY A 107 -3.71 -13.70 2.08
C GLY A 107 -2.94 -12.44 1.70
N LEU A 108 -2.48 -11.67 2.69
CA LEU A 108 -1.67 -10.47 2.44
C LEU A 108 -0.31 -10.83 1.83
N ALA A 109 0.35 -11.86 2.37
CA ALA A 109 1.63 -12.36 1.86
C ALA A 109 1.52 -12.78 0.39
N ARG A 110 0.43 -13.47 0.03
CA ARG A 110 0.15 -13.85 -1.35
C ARG A 110 -0.04 -12.63 -2.25
N LEU A 111 -0.82 -11.63 -1.82
CA LEU A 111 -1.02 -10.41 -2.61
C LEU A 111 0.30 -9.67 -2.85
N LEU A 112 1.12 -9.52 -1.81
CA LEU A 112 2.42 -8.85 -1.88
C LEU A 112 3.39 -9.60 -2.82
N ALA A 113 3.41 -10.93 -2.74
CA ALA A 113 4.23 -11.77 -3.62
C ALA A 113 3.77 -11.77 -5.08
N GLU A 114 2.46 -11.73 -5.34
CA GLU A 114 1.88 -11.78 -6.69
C GLU A 114 1.93 -10.41 -7.39
N HIS A 115 1.69 -9.32 -6.65
CA HIS A 115 1.48 -7.99 -7.23
C HIS A 115 2.56 -6.96 -6.88
N GLY A 116 3.49 -7.29 -5.98
CA GLY A 116 4.43 -6.33 -5.43
C GLY A 116 3.78 -5.40 -4.40
N PRO A 117 4.24 -4.15 -4.25
CA PRO A 117 3.80 -3.27 -3.18
C PRO A 117 2.29 -3.02 -3.23
N LEU A 118 1.66 -3.01 -2.07
CA LEU A 118 0.22 -2.87 -1.93
C LEU A 118 -0.11 -1.51 -1.34
N TRP A 119 -1.02 -0.78 -1.98
CA TRP A 119 -1.60 0.41 -1.37
C TRP A 119 -2.63 -0.02 -0.34
N VAL A 120 -2.52 0.46 0.89
CA VAL A 120 -3.53 0.23 1.94
C VAL A 120 -4.12 1.53 2.44
N VAL A 121 -5.43 1.48 2.72
CA VAL A 121 -6.16 2.54 3.40
C VAL A 121 -6.33 2.10 4.84
N SER A 122 -5.73 2.83 5.77
CA SER A 122 -5.74 2.52 7.19
C SER A 122 -6.30 3.69 7.99
N ASP A 123 -6.64 3.45 9.25
CA ASP A 123 -6.86 4.54 10.19
C ASP A 123 -5.63 5.45 10.27
N ASP A 124 -5.85 6.75 10.48
CA ASP A 124 -4.76 7.68 10.79
C ASP A 124 -4.44 7.59 12.28
N PRO A 125 -3.23 7.16 12.69
CA PRO A 125 -2.88 7.10 14.09
C PRO A 125 -2.69 8.48 14.74
N PHE A 126 -2.73 9.58 13.97
CA PHE A 126 -2.32 10.90 14.45
C PHE A 126 -3.43 11.90 14.76
N GLU A 127 -4.71 11.72 14.37
CA GLU A 127 -5.77 12.69 14.70
C GLU A 127 -7.20 12.13 14.85
N ASP A 128 -7.97 12.73 15.78
CA ASP A 128 -9.40 12.50 16.06
C ASP A 128 -10.35 13.02 14.94
N ASN A 129 -9.88 13.09 13.68
CA ASN A 129 -10.51 13.88 12.62
C ASN A 129 -11.28 13.07 11.56
N ASN A 130 -11.48 11.77 11.77
CA ASN A 130 -12.31 10.93 10.90
C ASN A 130 -11.72 10.79 9.47
N THR A 131 -10.38 10.82 9.35
CA THR A 131 -9.63 10.80 8.08
C THR A 131 -8.85 9.50 7.93
N VAL A 132 -8.87 8.94 6.72
CA VAL A 132 -8.08 7.75 6.37
C VAL A 132 -6.66 8.14 5.97
N HIS A 133 -5.67 7.33 6.34
CA HIS A 133 -4.28 7.46 5.91
C HIS A 133 -3.90 6.39 4.89
N LEU A 134 -3.01 6.76 3.97
CA LEU A 134 -2.63 5.96 2.82
C LEU A 134 -1.17 5.55 2.92
N ARG A 135 -0.94 4.27 3.22
CA ARG A 135 0.40 3.66 3.41
C ARG A 135 0.66 2.60 2.33
N VAL A 136 1.92 2.22 2.11
CA VAL A 136 2.29 1.19 1.11
C VAL A 136 2.99 0.02 1.77
N VAL A 137 2.41 -1.18 1.68
CA VAL A 137 3.05 -2.43 2.15
C VAL A 137 4.21 -2.78 1.22
N THR A 138 5.39 -3.03 1.78
CA THR A 138 6.63 -3.30 1.04
C THR A 138 7.32 -4.58 1.47
N ALA A 139 7.07 -5.06 2.69
CA ALA A 139 7.60 -6.33 3.15
C ALA A 139 6.69 -7.00 4.19
N MET A 140 6.85 -8.31 4.32
CA MET A 140 6.32 -9.12 5.41
C MET A 140 7.39 -10.12 5.84
N ASN A 141 7.56 -10.30 7.16
CA ASN A 141 8.51 -11.26 7.72
C ASN A 141 7.91 -11.96 8.95
N GLY A 142 8.10 -13.27 9.12
CA GLY A 142 7.65 -13.96 10.32
C GLY A 142 7.37 -15.45 10.17
N ASP A 143 6.67 -16.01 11.16
CA ASP A 143 6.33 -17.44 11.24
C ASP A 143 4.93 -17.80 10.70
N GLY A 144 4.24 -16.83 10.08
CA GLY A 144 2.92 -17.04 9.49
C GLY A 144 1.76 -16.99 10.50
N THR A 145 2.02 -16.78 11.80
CA THR A 145 1.01 -16.42 12.80
C THR A 145 0.83 -14.90 12.84
N SER A 146 -0.31 -14.41 13.33
CA SER A 146 -0.57 -12.96 13.42
C SER A 146 0.39 -12.25 14.38
N GLU A 147 0.75 -12.92 15.49
CA GLU A 147 1.64 -12.39 16.51
C GLU A 147 3.12 -12.52 16.13
N GLY A 148 3.48 -13.56 15.37
CA GLY A 148 4.84 -13.83 14.93
C GLY A 148 5.18 -13.28 13.55
N THR A 149 4.29 -12.49 12.94
CA THR A 149 4.50 -11.86 11.62
C THR A 149 4.42 -10.35 11.72
N THR A 150 5.34 -9.66 11.04
CA THR A 150 5.38 -8.21 10.91
C THR A 150 5.11 -7.77 9.48
N VAL A 151 4.63 -6.54 9.32
CA VAL A 151 4.37 -5.87 8.04
C VAL A 151 5.18 -4.59 8.01
N THR A 152 5.92 -4.35 6.92
CA THR A 152 6.66 -3.10 6.71
C THR A 152 5.92 -2.20 5.73
N LEU A 153 5.61 -0.99 6.18
CA LEU A 153 4.86 0.04 5.49
C LEU A 153 5.77 1.22 5.16
N ALA A 154 5.70 1.73 3.94
CA ALA A 154 6.21 3.05 3.62
C ALA A 154 5.14 4.09 3.97
N ASP A 155 5.50 5.07 4.80
CA ASP A 155 4.63 6.12 5.28
C ASP A 155 5.13 7.49 4.82
N SER A 156 4.29 8.19 4.04
CA SER A 156 4.61 9.50 3.49
C SER A 156 4.54 10.64 4.52
N SER A 157 3.78 10.49 5.61
CA SER A 157 3.62 11.54 6.63
C SER A 157 4.87 11.63 7.49
N SER A 158 5.36 10.50 7.99
CA SER A 158 6.61 10.40 8.74
C SER A 158 7.84 10.49 7.83
N ALA A 159 7.70 10.11 6.55
CA ALA A 159 8.80 9.84 5.64
C ALA A 159 9.76 8.77 6.20
N SER A 160 9.19 7.68 6.70
CA SER A 160 9.93 6.49 7.11
C SER A 160 9.27 5.20 6.63
N PHE A 161 10.04 4.12 6.66
CA PHE A 161 9.47 2.78 6.70
C PHE A 161 9.12 2.45 8.17
N VAL A 162 7.89 2.05 8.42
CA VAL A 162 7.38 1.65 9.73
C VAL A 162 7.14 0.14 9.69
N THR A 163 7.56 -0.57 10.73
CA THR A 163 7.27 -2.00 10.87
C THR A 163 6.41 -2.22 12.09
N GLU A 164 5.29 -2.90 11.91
CA GLU A 164 4.32 -3.21 12.95
C GLU A 164 3.95 -4.70 12.92
N SER A 165 3.35 -5.20 13.99
CA SER A 165 2.84 -6.58 13.99
C SER A 165 1.66 -6.71 13.02
N PHE A 166 1.45 -7.91 12.46
CA PHE A 166 0.28 -8.15 11.60
C PHE A 166 -1.03 -7.90 12.34
N THR A 167 -1.07 -8.17 13.65
CA THR A 167 -2.23 -7.87 14.50
C THR A 167 -2.55 -6.37 14.56
N GLU A 168 -1.55 -5.51 14.65
CA GLU A 168 -1.73 -4.05 14.62
C GLU A 168 -2.17 -3.59 13.23
N PHE A 169 -1.46 -4.03 12.19
CA PHE A 169 -1.82 -3.76 10.80
C PHE A 169 -3.28 -4.12 10.48
N ALA A 170 -3.69 -5.34 10.82
CA ALA A 170 -5.05 -5.79 10.57
C ALA A 170 -6.09 -4.98 11.36
N ARG A 171 -5.76 -4.54 12.58
CA ARG A 171 -6.64 -3.67 13.37
C ARG A 171 -6.87 -2.33 12.67
N ASP A 172 -5.81 -1.71 12.15
CA ASP A 172 -5.87 -0.40 11.50
C ASP A 172 -6.64 -0.45 10.18
N LEU A 173 -6.46 -1.51 9.38
CA LEU A 173 -7.24 -1.71 8.15
C LEU A 173 -8.73 -1.97 8.43
N GLU A 174 -9.03 -2.57 9.59
CA GLU A 174 -10.38 -2.89 10.03
C GLU A 174 -11.00 -1.82 10.92
N ALA A 175 -10.40 -0.64 11.06
CA ALA A 175 -10.96 0.43 11.88
C ALA A 175 -12.30 0.96 11.33
N SER A 176 -13.00 1.80 12.11
CA SER A 176 -14.26 2.41 11.65
C SER A 176 -14.08 3.26 10.40
N ASP A 177 -12.96 3.98 10.32
CA ASP A 177 -12.80 5.06 9.34
C ASP A 177 -12.51 4.51 7.95
N PRO A 178 -11.59 3.54 7.74
CA PRO A 178 -11.45 2.86 6.45
C PRO A 178 -12.73 2.14 6.00
N ARG A 179 -13.50 1.57 6.95
CA ARG A 179 -14.78 0.93 6.64
C ARG A 179 -15.84 1.93 6.20
N ALA A 180 -15.93 3.08 6.87
CA ALA A 180 -16.85 4.15 6.52
C ALA A 180 -16.45 4.80 5.18
N PHE A 181 -15.14 4.93 4.93
CA PHE A 181 -14.61 5.41 3.67
C PHE A 181 -14.87 4.43 2.52
N GLY A 182 -14.85 3.12 2.77
CA GLY A 182 -15.25 2.10 1.78
C GLY A 182 -14.14 1.68 0.80
N ALA A 183 -12.88 1.98 1.12
CA ALA A 183 -11.71 1.51 0.38
C ALA A 183 -10.83 0.63 1.28
N GLY A 184 -10.31 -0.47 0.75
CA GLY A 184 -9.48 -1.43 1.50
C GLY A 184 -8.02 -1.40 1.07
N LEU A 185 -7.72 -2.09 -0.03
CA LEU A 185 -6.36 -2.14 -0.59
C LEU A 185 -6.38 -2.08 -2.12
N TYR A 186 -5.29 -1.61 -2.70
CA TYR A 186 -5.07 -1.56 -4.14
C TYR A 186 -3.75 -2.24 -4.52
N HIS A 187 -3.71 -2.83 -5.71
CA HIS A 187 -2.54 -3.48 -6.26
C HIS A 187 -2.49 -3.31 -7.79
N PHE A 188 -1.33 -3.53 -8.41
CA PHE A 188 -1.21 -3.59 -9.87
C PHE A 188 -1.81 -4.87 -10.46
#